data_AF-A0A946AZQ7-F1
#
_entry.id   AF-A0A946AZQ7-F1
#
_cell.length_a   1.000
_cell.length_b   1.000
_cell.length_c   1.000
_cell.angle_alpha   90.00
_cell.angle_beta   90.00
_cell.angle_gamma   90.00
#
_symmetry.space_group_name_H-M   'P 1'
#
loop_
_entity.id
_entity.type
_entity.pdbx_description
1 polymer ?
#
loop_
_entity_poly.entity_id
_entity_poly.type
_entity_poly.pdbx_seq_one_letter_code
_entity_poly.pdbx_strand_id
1 'polypeptide(L)'
;MAVAIDAASSPRSPKRRPRKAPARGATRVPAKVEPRAQEAKYLPPQLARFLKLRALEMAALALIGLALMMAAALFSYDPMDPSASMASGQAPNNLLGATGASAADAVLRAIGLAAWAAPLAAFSLGWRFFLHRPPKVLWLRLALLPLGAVLAAAALSAVPAPEFWPLTESLGGALGAKAQDNVWRLAQALLPGIEGGLAAVLAGMIAATLLFWCFAPPIGAIKRTAGWLWRAILWAMGHGGRAARTAHARHMERRGERVEPELVDPTDYDSSDEYEGDIEDGEWEEPEPEPEIAATPRRSLTGKLGERLTGKTKPPKKPKAKKVAKEPAPPKKPKTKPRRAKSGVQPDLPLDDGFQLPPLDLLQEGEEGTEVESDDLLNETARRLETVLEDFGVKGEIKRFRQGPVVTLFELEPAPGVKASRVIGLADDLARNMSAVSVRVATVPGKNVIGIELPNQTRDIVYLRQQLATKDFAGVHGLPLALGKDIGGAPVVVDLARMPHLLIAGTTGSGKSVAINSMILSLLYTMTPEQCRFIMIDPKMLELSVYDDIPHLLSPVVTDPKKAVVALKWTVREMENRYRAMSTLGVRNIAGYNNRIEEARKKGEALTRRVQTGFDPDTGRPIYEEQPLDM
;
A
#
# COMPACT_ATOMS: atom_id res chain seq x y z
N MET A 1 -32.14 6.34 86.42
CA MET A 1 -32.77 5.22 85.72
C MET A 1 -31.64 4.33 85.19
N ALA A 2 -31.67 3.05 85.57
CA ALA A 2 -30.70 1.94 85.37
C ALA A 2 -30.26 1.70 83.89
N VAL A 3 -29.20 0.97 83.48
CA VAL A 3 -28.02 0.21 84.02
C VAL A 3 -27.09 -0.11 82.80
N ALA A 4 -25.81 -0.44 83.05
CA ALA A 4 -24.69 -0.85 82.15
C ALA A 4 -24.96 -2.08 81.22
N ILE A 5 -24.16 -2.48 80.19
CA ILE A 5 -22.76 -3.00 80.17
C ILE A 5 -22.23 -3.16 78.70
N ASP A 6 -21.02 -2.62 78.43
CA ASP A 6 -19.79 -3.13 77.74
C ASP A 6 -19.66 -3.55 76.24
N ALA A 7 -18.63 -3.01 75.55
CA ALA A 7 -17.43 -3.71 75.01
C ALA A 7 -16.81 -3.18 73.67
N ALA A 8 -15.55 -2.73 73.79
CA ALA A 8 -14.36 -2.87 72.91
C ALA A 8 -14.20 -2.16 71.53
N SER A 9 -12.99 -1.58 71.34
CA SER A 9 -12.53 -0.77 70.21
C SER A 9 -11.12 -1.14 69.68
N SER A 10 -10.89 -0.83 68.39
CA SER A 10 -9.62 -0.45 67.71
C SER A 10 -8.74 -1.50 66.95
N PRO A 11 -8.19 -1.17 65.75
CA PRO A 11 -7.25 -2.00 64.98
C PRO A 11 -5.76 -1.58 65.06
N ARG A 12 -4.87 -2.53 64.69
CA ARG A 12 -3.40 -2.55 64.90
C ARG A 12 -2.55 -2.11 63.69
N SER A 13 -1.33 -1.61 64.00
CA SER A 13 -0.11 -1.60 63.16
C SER A 13 1.03 -2.42 63.85
N PRO A 14 1.95 -3.13 63.16
CA PRO A 14 3.04 -3.85 63.83
C PRO A 14 4.45 -3.21 63.71
N LYS A 15 5.22 -3.43 64.79
CA LYS A 15 6.57 -2.90 65.12
C LYS A 15 7.71 -3.84 64.69
N ARG A 16 8.91 -3.26 64.50
CA ARG A 16 10.26 -3.89 64.44
C ARG A 16 10.76 -4.40 65.80
N ARG A 17 11.65 -5.42 65.83
CA ARG A 17 12.70 -5.66 66.87
C ARG A 17 13.70 -6.80 66.47
N PRO A 18 14.84 -7.04 67.17
CA PRO A 18 16.20 -6.83 66.60
C PRO A 18 17.19 -8.03 66.68
N ARG A 19 18.45 -7.78 66.25
CA ARG A 19 19.65 -8.66 66.17
C ARG A 19 20.20 -9.16 67.53
N LYS A 20 20.85 -10.35 67.52
CA LYS A 20 21.74 -10.88 68.59
C LYS A 20 23.16 -11.15 68.06
N ALA A 21 24.16 -10.99 68.94
CA ALA A 21 25.61 -11.16 68.78
C ALA A 21 26.12 -12.53 69.32
N PRO A 22 27.41 -12.92 69.14
CA PRO A 22 27.84 -14.32 69.02
C PRO A 22 28.52 -14.93 70.26
N ALA A 23 28.67 -16.27 70.29
CA ALA A 23 29.53 -17.00 71.23
C ALA A 23 30.37 -18.07 70.51
N ARG A 24 31.63 -18.22 70.93
CA ARG A 24 32.69 -19.12 70.42
C ARG A 24 32.65 -20.49 71.10
N GLY A 25 33.10 -21.54 70.39
CA GLY A 25 33.62 -22.78 71.00
C GLY A 25 33.60 -24.01 70.08
N ALA A 26 34.80 -24.55 69.78
CA ALA A 26 35.18 -25.95 69.48
C ALA A 26 34.31 -26.79 68.49
N THR A 27 34.79 -27.54 67.49
CA THR A 27 36.06 -28.23 67.20
C THR A 27 36.03 -28.61 65.70
N ARG A 28 37.13 -28.47 64.96
CA ARG A 28 37.26 -28.95 63.56
C ARG A 28 38.36 -30.02 63.47
N VAL A 29 37.98 -31.21 63.03
CA VAL A 29 38.87 -32.30 62.57
C VAL A 29 39.46 -31.92 61.20
N PRO A 30 40.72 -32.24 60.87
CA PRO A 30 41.35 -31.78 59.64
C PRO A 30 41.01 -32.73 58.47
N ALA A 31 40.56 -32.17 57.35
CA ALA A 31 40.41 -32.91 56.10
C ALA A 31 41.34 -32.33 55.03
N LYS A 32 42.43 -33.08 54.81
CA LYS A 32 43.16 -33.36 53.56
C LYS A 32 43.25 -32.22 52.52
N VAL A 33 44.44 -31.64 52.43
CA VAL A 33 44.87 -30.76 51.34
C VAL A 33 45.07 -31.62 50.08
N GLU A 34 44.21 -31.44 49.08
CA GLU A 34 44.48 -31.85 47.70
C GLU A 34 45.20 -30.70 46.96
N PRO A 35 46.22 -31.01 46.12
CA PRO A 35 47.02 -29.99 45.47
C PRO A 35 46.20 -29.36 44.34
N ARG A 36 45.83 -28.09 44.50
CA ARG A 36 45.36 -27.28 43.37
C ARG A 36 46.52 -27.12 42.39
N ALA A 37 46.43 -27.84 41.27
CA ALA A 37 47.16 -27.52 40.06
C ALA A 37 47.00 -26.02 39.77
N GLN A 38 48.10 -25.28 39.88
CA GLN A 38 48.17 -23.87 39.53
C GLN A 38 48.08 -23.79 38.01
N GLU A 39 46.87 -23.66 37.46
CA GLU A 39 46.71 -23.08 36.14
C GLU A 39 47.10 -21.61 36.23
N ALA A 40 48.30 -21.32 35.73
CA ALA A 40 48.84 -19.98 35.62
C ALA A 40 47.91 -19.10 34.78
N LYS A 41 47.12 -18.26 35.45
CA LYS A 41 46.20 -17.31 34.83
C LYS A 41 46.96 -16.02 34.53
N TYR A 42 47.71 -16.01 33.43
CA TYR A 42 48.63 -14.94 33.01
C TYR A 42 47.99 -13.58 32.67
N LEU A 43 46.72 -13.32 33.02
CA LEU A 43 46.06 -12.03 32.79
C LEU A 43 45.44 -11.45 34.07
N PRO A 44 45.55 -10.13 34.31
CA PRO A 44 44.79 -9.44 35.34
C PRO A 44 43.29 -9.75 35.19
N PRO A 45 42.55 -10.05 36.28
CA PRO A 45 41.15 -10.47 36.19
C PRO A 45 40.24 -9.40 35.55
N GLN A 46 40.62 -8.12 35.65
CA GLN A 46 39.92 -7.00 35.01
C GLN A 46 40.15 -6.99 33.49
N LEU A 47 41.39 -7.21 33.04
CA LEU A 47 41.74 -7.29 31.62
C LEU A 47 41.09 -8.53 30.96
N ALA A 48 41.09 -9.67 31.65
CA ALA A 48 40.41 -10.87 31.15
C ALA A 48 38.89 -10.68 31.00
N ARG A 49 38.25 -9.93 31.89
CA ARG A 49 36.81 -9.60 31.79
C ARG A 49 36.53 -8.62 30.65
N PHE A 50 37.38 -7.60 30.48
CA PHE A 50 37.29 -6.66 29.37
C PHE A 50 37.45 -7.37 28.02
N LEU A 51 38.48 -8.20 27.86
CA LEU A 51 38.72 -8.96 26.63
C LEU A 51 37.59 -9.93 26.30
N LYS A 52 37.02 -10.60 27.31
CA LYS A 52 35.85 -11.48 27.11
C LYS A 52 34.60 -10.73 26.65
N LEU A 53 34.34 -9.54 27.21
CA LEU A 53 33.21 -8.70 26.80
C LEU A 53 33.42 -8.18 25.37
N ARG A 54 34.61 -7.70 25.04
CA ARG A 54 34.95 -7.27 23.67
C ARG A 54 34.89 -8.42 22.66
N ALA A 55 35.37 -9.60 23.02
CA ALA A 55 35.27 -10.78 22.17
C ALA A 55 33.80 -11.17 21.91
N LEU A 56 32.93 -11.10 22.93
CA LEU A 56 31.49 -11.35 22.78
C LEU A 56 30.79 -10.29 21.93
N GLU A 57 31.14 -9.01 22.08
CA GLU A 57 30.63 -7.92 21.24
C GLU A 57 31.04 -8.10 19.78
N MET A 58 32.30 -8.45 19.52
CA MET A 58 32.80 -8.71 18.17
C MET A 58 32.14 -9.95 17.56
N ALA A 59 31.97 -11.02 18.33
CA ALA A 59 31.24 -12.21 17.88
C ALA A 59 29.76 -11.90 17.60
N ALA A 60 29.13 -11.03 18.40
CA ALA A 60 27.77 -10.57 18.19
C ALA A 60 27.63 -9.75 16.89
N LEU A 61 28.55 -8.81 16.65
CA LEU A 61 28.58 -8.01 15.43
C LEU A 61 28.85 -8.87 14.20
N ALA A 62 29.77 -9.83 14.29
CA ALA A 62 30.02 -10.79 13.21
C ALA A 62 28.76 -11.62 12.89
N LEU A 63 28.03 -12.08 13.92
CA LEU A 63 26.78 -12.83 13.73
C LEU A 63 25.66 -11.97 13.12
N ILE A 64 25.56 -10.69 13.51
CA ILE A 64 24.63 -9.73 12.89
C ILE A 64 25.03 -9.50 11.43
N GLY A 65 26.31 -9.30 11.14
CA GLY A 65 26.83 -9.12 9.78
C GLY A 65 26.52 -10.32 8.89
N LEU A 66 26.76 -11.54 9.39
CA LEU A 66 26.41 -12.77 8.68
C LEU A 66 24.90 -12.87 8.42
N ALA A 67 24.06 -12.51 9.40
CA ALA A 67 22.61 -12.51 9.23
C ALA A 67 22.15 -11.52 8.16
N LEU A 68 22.75 -10.32 8.11
CA LEU A 68 22.46 -9.32 7.08
C LEU A 68 22.94 -9.76 5.70
N MET A 69 24.10 -10.42 5.60
CA MET A 69 24.59 -11.02 4.35
C MET A 69 23.63 -12.10 3.84
N MET A 70 23.20 -13.02 4.70
CA MET A 70 22.20 -14.05 4.35
C MET A 70 20.87 -13.42 3.90
N ALA A 71 20.39 -12.40 4.60
CA ALA A 71 19.17 -11.68 4.24
C ALA A 71 19.32 -10.94 2.89
N ALA A 72 20.46 -10.29 2.65
CA ALA A 72 20.74 -9.63 1.37
C ALA A 72 20.78 -10.63 0.22
N ALA A 73 21.41 -11.80 0.41
CA ALA A 73 21.43 -12.87 -0.59
C ALA A 73 20.01 -13.36 -0.93
N LEU A 74 19.16 -13.60 0.07
CA LEU A 74 17.77 -14.02 -0.15
C LEU A 74 16.89 -12.91 -0.76
N PHE A 75 17.09 -11.67 -0.34
CA PHE A 75 16.31 -10.53 -0.83
C PHE A 75 16.62 -10.17 -2.29
N SER A 76 17.90 -10.27 -2.67
CA SER A 76 18.37 -10.03 -4.04
C SER A 76 18.44 -11.30 -4.88
N TYR A 77 17.60 -12.29 -4.57
CA TYR A 77 17.51 -13.51 -5.36
C TYR A 77 16.90 -13.20 -6.74
N ASP A 78 17.63 -13.58 -7.79
CA ASP A 78 17.18 -13.55 -9.17
C ASP A 78 17.26 -14.99 -9.75
N PRO A 79 16.17 -15.54 -10.30
CA PRO A 79 16.16 -16.88 -10.88
C PRO A 79 17.10 -17.05 -12.10
N MET A 80 17.49 -15.93 -12.74
CA MET A 80 18.38 -15.92 -13.90
C MET A 80 19.85 -15.80 -13.53
N ASP A 81 20.17 -15.65 -12.23
CA ASP A 81 21.55 -15.56 -11.76
C ASP A 81 22.30 -16.90 -11.93
N PRO A 82 23.61 -16.87 -12.23
CA PRO A 82 24.43 -18.07 -12.32
C PRO A 82 24.46 -18.80 -10.98
N SER A 83 23.96 -20.04 -10.98
CA SER A 83 23.89 -20.91 -9.81
C SER A 83 24.09 -22.38 -10.21
N ALA A 84 24.24 -23.28 -9.23
CA ALA A 84 24.47 -24.71 -9.49
C ALA A 84 23.36 -25.41 -10.30
N SER A 85 22.23 -24.73 -10.43
CA SER A 85 20.94 -25.17 -10.95
C SER A 85 20.46 -24.28 -12.10
N MET A 86 21.18 -23.19 -12.41
CA MET A 86 20.92 -22.28 -13.53
C MET A 86 22.24 -21.94 -14.22
N ALA A 87 22.44 -22.49 -15.42
CA ALA A 87 23.57 -22.17 -16.27
C ALA A 87 23.30 -20.86 -17.03
N SER A 88 23.82 -19.75 -16.49
CA SER A 88 23.66 -18.41 -17.06
C SER A 88 25.01 -17.81 -17.46
N GLY A 89 25.05 -17.12 -18.59
CA GLY A 89 26.22 -16.36 -19.05
C GLY A 89 26.24 -14.89 -18.58
N GLN A 90 25.26 -14.48 -17.78
CA GLN A 90 25.11 -13.11 -17.29
C GLN A 90 25.87 -12.91 -15.97
N ALA A 91 26.24 -11.65 -15.69
CA ALA A 91 26.80 -11.28 -14.39
C ALA A 91 25.71 -11.37 -13.30
N PRO A 92 26.04 -11.85 -12.08
CA PRO A 92 25.06 -12.03 -11.02
C PRO A 92 24.50 -10.69 -10.52
N ASN A 93 23.16 -10.57 -10.48
CA ASN A 93 22.44 -9.44 -9.91
C ASN A 93 22.37 -9.48 -8.38
N ASN A 94 22.60 -10.65 -7.78
CA ASN A 94 22.67 -10.81 -6.33
C ASN A 94 23.69 -9.87 -5.69
N LEU A 95 23.33 -9.24 -4.56
CA LEU A 95 24.18 -8.27 -3.86
C LEU A 95 25.50 -8.86 -3.33
N LEU A 96 25.57 -10.19 -3.17
CA LEU A 96 26.79 -10.91 -2.78
C LEU A 96 27.46 -11.63 -3.95
N GLY A 97 27.06 -11.32 -5.19
CA GLY A 97 27.58 -11.93 -6.41
C GLY A 97 27.20 -13.41 -6.54
N ALA A 98 28.01 -14.16 -7.31
CA ALA A 98 27.69 -15.54 -7.70
C ALA A 98 27.56 -16.52 -6.51
N THR A 99 28.33 -16.28 -5.44
CA THR A 99 28.26 -17.10 -4.21
C THR A 99 26.96 -16.84 -3.45
N GLY A 100 26.51 -15.59 -3.41
CA GLY A 100 25.20 -15.21 -2.86
C GLY A 100 24.04 -15.80 -3.65
N ALA A 101 24.07 -15.66 -4.97
CA ALA A 101 23.09 -16.24 -5.88
C ALA A 101 22.98 -17.76 -5.71
N SER A 102 24.11 -18.47 -5.73
CA SER A 102 24.16 -19.92 -5.55
C SER A 102 23.64 -20.37 -4.19
N ALA A 103 23.98 -19.64 -3.11
CA ALA A 103 23.53 -19.98 -1.76
C ALA A 103 22.02 -19.71 -1.58
N ALA A 104 21.53 -18.57 -2.07
CA ALA A 104 20.11 -18.22 -2.01
C ALA A 104 19.28 -19.24 -2.81
N ASP A 105 19.74 -19.59 -4.00
CA ASP A 105 19.09 -20.57 -4.85
C ASP A 105 18.98 -21.95 -4.20
N ALA A 106 20.10 -22.48 -3.68
CA ALA A 106 20.13 -23.80 -3.04
C ALA A 106 19.18 -23.87 -1.83
N VAL A 107 19.15 -22.82 -0.99
CA VAL A 107 18.32 -22.80 0.22
C VAL A 107 16.84 -22.57 -0.12
N LEU A 108 16.51 -21.69 -1.07
CA LEU A 108 15.14 -21.45 -1.51
C LEU A 108 14.54 -22.69 -2.21
N ARG A 109 15.31 -23.39 -3.05
CA ARG A 109 14.85 -24.67 -3.63
C ARG A 109 14.67 -25.75 -2.56
N ALA A 110 15.51 -25.78 -1.53
CA ALA A 110 15.41 -26.76 -0.46
C ALA A 110 14.19 -26.54 0.45
N ILE A 111 14.01 -25.34 1.01
CA ILE A 111 13.01 -25.07 2.06
C ILE A 111 12.11 -23.85 1.79
N GLY A 112 12.18 -23.27 0.59
CA GLY A 112 11.32 -22.16 0.16
C GLY A 112 11.42 -20.94 1.06
N LEU A 113 10.28 -20.29 1.32
CA LEU A 113 10.21 -19.09 2.15
C LEU A 113 10.62 -19.32 3.61
N ALA A 114 10.68 -20.58 4.08
CA ALA A 114 11.21 -20.89 5.41
C ALA A 114 12.71 -20.58 5.55
N ALA A 115 13.43 -20.35 4.44
CA ALA A 115 14.82 -19.88 4.41
C ALA A 115 15.06 -18.64 5.28
N TRP A 116 14.05 -17.76 5.40
CA TRP A 116 14.12 -16.54 6.22
C TRP A 116 14.23 -16.80 7.72
N ALA A 117 13.92 -18.01 8.21
CA ALA A 117 14.04 -18.34 9.63
C ALA A 117 15.49 -18.22 10.14
N ALA A 118 16.48 -18.61 9.31
CA ALA A 118 17.89 -18.58 9.68
C ALA A 118 18.46 -17.16 9.87
N PRO A 119 18.35 -16.21 8.91
CA PRO A 119 18.84 -14.85 9.11
C PRO A 119 18.12 -14.12 10.25
N LEU A 120 16.80 -14.30 10.39
CA LEU A 120 16.06 -13.71 11.51
C LEU A 120 16.54 -14.24 12.87
N ALA A 121 16.90 -15.53 12.94
CA ALA A 121 17.33 -16.15 14.19
C ALA A 121 18.75 -15.72 14.56
N ALA A 122 19.64 -15.71 13.57
CA ALA A 122 21.00 -15.21 13.71
C ALA A 122 21.03 -13.73 14.12
N PHE A 123 20.20 -12.89 13.49
CA PHE A 123 20.08 -11.46 13.84
C PHE A 123 19.56 -11.29 15.27
N SER A 124 18.46 -11.96 15.64
CA SER A 124 17.90 -11.94 17.00
C SER A 124 18.92 -12.38 18.06
N LEU A 125 19.72 -13.42 17.75
CA LEU A 125 20.73 -13.93 18.66
C LEU A 125 21.93 -12.97 18.77
N GLY A 126 22.44 -12.47 17.64
CA GLY A 126 23.52 -11.49 17.59
C GLY A 126 23.15 -10.20 18.32
N TRP A 127 21.95 -9.68 18.09
CA TRP A 127 21.42 -8.51 18.80
C TRP A 127 21.37 -8.70 20.32
N ARG A 128 21.08 -9.90 20.80
CA ARG A 128 21.08 -10.20 22.25
C ARG A 128 22.45 -10.27 22.86
N PHE A 129 23.40 -10.90 22.17
CA PHE A 129 24.78 -10.93 22.63
C PHE A 129 25.36 -9.52 22.66
N PHE A 130 25.01 -8.69 21.67
CA PHE A 130 25.35 -7.27 21.62
C PHE A 130 24.74 -6.48 22.79
N LEU A 131 23.46 -6.73 23.13
CA LEU A 131 22.79 -6.15 24.30
C LEU A 131 23.23 -6.77 25.64
N HIS A 132 24.25 -7.63 25.66
CA HIS A 132 24.72 -8.37 26.84
C HIS A 132 23.62 -9.16 27.58
N ARG A 133 22.62 -9.65 26.83
CA ARG A 133 21.51 -10.46 27.36
C ARG A 133 21.47 -11.84 26.67
N PRO A 134 22.52 -12.67 26.83
CA PRO A 134 22.54 -13.98 26.21
C PRO A 134 21.36 -14.83 26.69
N PRO A 135 20.77 -15.66 25.82
CA PRO A 135 19.69 -16.54 26.22
C PRO A 135 20.18 -17.54 27.27
N LYS A 136 19.36 -17.84 28.27
CA LYS A 136 19.68 -18.81 29.33
C LYS A 136 19.90 -20.23 28.79
N VAL A 137 19.23 -20.58 27.68
CA VAL A 137 19.26 -21.91 27.07
C VAL A 137 19.49 -21.78 25.57
N LEU A 138 20.75 -21.57 25.18
CA LEU A 138 21.14 -21.36 23.78
C LEU A 138 20.94 -22.62 22.93
N TRP A 139 21.35 -23.78 23.45
CA TRP A 139 21.31 -25.05 22.73
C TRP A 139 19.89 -25.43 22.30
N LEU A 140 18.88 -25.19 23.15
CA LEU A 140 17.48 -25.46 22.82
C LEU A 140 17.01 -24.61 21.64
N ARG A 141 17.43 -23.35 21.55
CA ARG A 141 17.08 -22.47 20.41
C ARG A 141 17.71 -22.95 19.11
N LEU A 142 18.96 -23.40 19.17
CA LEU A 142 19.65 -23.98 18.02
C LEU A 142 19.00 -25.30 17.58
N ALA A 143 18.48 -26.10 18.52
CA ALA A 143 17.75 -27.33 18.23
C ALA A 143 16.34 -27.09 17.66
N LEU A 144 15.63 -26.06 18.15
CA LEU A 144 14.26 -25.73 17.71
C LEU A 144 14.21 -25.03 16.35
N LEU A 145 15.27 -24.33 15.96
CA LEU A 145 15.33 -23.61 14.68
C LEU A 145 15.12 -24.52 13.45
N PRO A 146 15.88 -25.62 13.25
CA PRO A 146 15.68 -26.49 12.09
C PRO A 146 14.30 -27.15 12.12
N LEU A 147 13.82 -27.57 13.30
CA LEU A 147 12.48 -28.16 13.44
C LEU A 147 11.38 -27.15 13.07
N GLY A 148 11.48 -25.92 13.56
CA GLY A 148 10.56 -24.84 13.23
C GLY A 148 10.60 -24.46 11.75
N ALA A 149 11.79 -24.46 11.13
CA ALA A 149 11.96 -24.18 9.70
C ALA A 149 11.35 -25.28 8.82
N VAL A 150 11.55 -26.56 9.16
CA VAL A 150 10.95 -27.69 8.41
C VAL A 150 9.42 -27.69 8.54
N LEU A 151 8.87 -27.44 9.73
CA LEU A 151 7.42 -27.33 9.91
C LEU A 151 6.83 -26.10 9.19
N ALA A 152 7.57 -24.98 9.16
CA ALA A 152 7.17 -23.82 8.38
C ALA A 152 7.17 -24.12 6.87
N ALA A 153 8.20 -24.81 6.37
CA ALA A 153 8.29 -25.27 4.98
C ALA A 153 7.14 -26.23 4.62
N ALA A 154 6.81 -27.18 5.51
CA ALA A 154 5.68 -28.09 5.33
C ALA A 154 4.35 -27.33 5.24
N ALA A 155 4.13 -26.36 6.15
CA ALA A 155 2.91 -25.55 6.16
C ALA A 155 2.79 -24.66 4.92
N LEU A 156 3.90 -24.06 4.47
CA LEU A 156 3.94 -23.22 3.27
C LEU A 156 3.71 -24.05 1.99
N SER A 157 4.15 -25.31 1.95
CA SER A 157 3.94 -26.18 0.78
C SER A 157 2.46 -26.51 0.54
N ALA A 158 1.64 -26.48 1.59
CA ALA A 158 0.20 -26.68 1.46
C ALA A 158 -0.54 -25.47 0.87
N VAL A 159 0.14 -24.32 0.76
CA VAL A 159 -0.41 -23.11 0.14
C VAL A 159 -0.07 -23.15 -1.35
N PRO A 160 -1.07 -23.05 -2.25
CA PRO A 160 -0.81 -22.97 -3.69
C PRO A 160 0.16 -21.83 -4.01
N ALA A 161 1.21 -22.12 -4.77
CA ALA A 161 2.17 -21.11 -5.18
C ALA A 161 1.47 -20.09 -6.11
N PRO A 162 1.66 -18.78 -5.89
CA PRO A 162 1.12 -17.77 -6.79
C PRO A 162 1.86 -17.78 -8.13
N GLU A 163 1.22 -17.29 -9.20
CA GLU A 163 1.76 -17.29 -10.57
C GLU A 163 3.13 -16.59 -10.71
N PHE A 164 3.45 -15.66 -9.82
CA PHE A 164 4.73 -14.95 -9.80
C PHE A 164 5.84 -15.69 -9.03
N TRP A 165 5.56 -16.86 -8.46
CA TRP A 165 6.57 -17.64 -7.74
C TRP A 165 7.62 -18.18 -8.72
N PRO A 166 8.90 -17.83 -8.55
CA PRO A 166 9.90 -18.06 -9.59
C PRO A 166 10.43 -19.51 -9.66
N LEU A 167 10.18 -20.32 -8.64
CA LEU A 167 10.69 -21.68 -8.55
C LEU A 167 9.61 -22.67 -8.98
N THR A 168 10.04 -23.78 -9.61
CA THR A 168 9.17 -24.93 -9.91
C THR A 168 8.70 -25.65 -8.65
N GLU A 169 9.42 -25.47 -7.55
CA GLU A 169 9.11 -26.04 -6.24
C GLU A 169 7.99 -25.26 -5.54
N SER A 170 7.33 -25.89 -4.55
CA SER A 170 6.32 -25.23 -3.72
C SER A 170 6.89 -24.02 -2.94
N LEU A 171 6.02 -23.23 -2.32
CA LEU A 171 6.43 -22.14 -1.42
C LEU A 171 7.29 -22.59 -0.23
N GLY A 172 7.25 -23.89 0.11
CA GLY A 172 8.10 -24.52 1.11
C GLY A 172 9.30 -25.29 0.56
N GLY A 173 9.55 -25.22 -0.74
CA GLY A 173 10.63 -25.95 -1.41
C GLY A 173 10.42 -27.46 -1.44
N ALA A 174 11.39 -28.17 -2.03
CA ALA A 174 11.32 -29.62 -2.22
C ALA A 174 11.22 -30.40 -0.90
N LEU A 175 11.92 -29.96 0.15
CA LEU A 175 11.84 -30.58 1.47
C LEU A 175 10.52 -30.27 2.17
N GLY A 176 9.96 -29.08 1.97
CA GLY A 176 8.66 -28.72 2.50
C GLY A 176 7.55 -29.60 1.94
N ALA A 177 7.56 -29.85 0.62
CA ALA A 177 6.57 -30.71 -0.03
C ALA A 177 6.60 -32.14 0.56
N LYS A 178 7.80 -32.72 0.69
CA LYS A 178 7.97 -34.04 1.33
C LYS A 178 7.57 -34.04 2.80
N ALA A 179 7.86 -32.96 3.52
CA ALA A 179 7.50 -32.83 4.92
C ALA A 179 5.98 -32.67 5.11
N GLN A 180 5.29 -31.99 4.20
CA GLN A 180 3.83 -31.83 4.22
C GLN A 180 3.12 -33.18 4.17
N ASP A 181 3.56 -34.10 3.30
CA ASP A 181 2.99 -35.45 3.22
C ASP A 181 3.13 -36.21 4.55
N ASN A 182 4.30 -36.09 5.20
CA ASN A 182 4.54 -36.72 6.50
C ASN A 182 3.73 -36.07 7.62
N VAL A 183 3.59 -34.74 7.61
CA VAL A 183 2.74 -33.99 8.54
C VAL A 183 1.29 -34.40 8.38
N TRP A 184 0.82 -34.53 7.14
CA TRP A 184 -0.53 -34.97 6.82
C TRP A 184 -0.80 -36.39 7.33
N ARG A 185 0.10 -37.34 7.06
CA ARG A 185 0.01 -38.72 7.57
C ARG A 185 -0.01 -38.78 9.10
N LEU A 186 0.84 -38.00 9.76
CA LEU A 186 0.88 -37.93 11.22
C LEU A 186 -0.41 -37.31 11.79
N ALA A 187 -0.94 -36.27 11.14
CA ALA A 187 -2.19 -35.63 11.54
C ALA A 187 -3.37 -36.60 11.41
N GLN A 188 -3.45 -37.36 10.32
CA GLN A 188 -4.46 -38.40 10.13
C GLN A 188 -4.36 -39.53 11.17
N ALA A 189 -3.14 -39.93 11.55
CA ALA A 189 -2.92 -40.94 12.58
C ALA A 189 -3.36 -40.47 13.98
N LEU A 190 -3.17 -39.19 14.30
CA LEU A 190 -3.54 -38.61 15.61
C LEU A 190 -5.02 -38.23 15.68
N LEU A 191 -5.58 -37.71 14.59
CA LEU A 191 -6.93 -37.20 14.47
C LEU A 191 -7.50 -37.62 13.11
N PRO A 192 -8.13 -38.81 13.04
CA PRO A 192 -8.72 -39.31 11.80
C PRO A 192 -9.78 -38.36 11.24
N GLY A 193 -9.70 -38.03 9.95
CA GLY A 193 -10.68 -37.20 9.25
C GLY A 193 -10.36 -35.70 9.23
N ILE A 194 -9.19 -35.28 9.73
CA ILE A 194 -8.69 -33.91 9.49
C ILE A 194 -8.44 -33.71 8.00
N GLU A 195 -8.73 -32.51 7.46
CA GLU A 195 -8.40 -32.10 6.09
C GLU A 195 -6.95 -31.60 5.96
N GLY A 196 -6.33 -31.77 4.77
CA GLY A 196 -4.91 -31.48 4.54
C GLY A 196 -4.52 -30.04 4.87
N GLY A 197 -5.39 -29.10 4.50
CA GLY A 197 -5.21 -27.68 4.82
C GLY A 197 -5.23 -27.41 6.34
N LEU A 198 -6.10 -28.08 7.10
CA LEU A 198 -6.16 -27.91 8.55
C LEU A 198 -4.92 -28.47 9.25
N ALA A 199 -4.40 -29.62 8.78
CA ALA A 199 -3.14 -30.18 9.26
C ALA A 199 -1.96 -29.22 9.01
N ALA A 200 -1.90 -28.61 7.83
CA ALA A 200 -0.89 -27.61 7.49
C ALA A 200 -0.99 -26.34 8.35
N VAL A 201 -2.20 -25.86 8.65
CA VAL A 201 -2.42 -24.73 9.56
C VAL A 201 -1.93 -25.04 10.97
N LEU A 202 -2.22 -26.24 11.49
CA LEU A 202 -1.72 -26.68 12.80
C LEU A 202 -0.19 -26.75 12.82
N ALA A 203 0.42 -27.33 11.78
CA ALA A 203 1.87 -27.38 11.64
C ALA A 203 2.49 -25.97 11.55
N GLY A 204 1.85 -25.05 10.82
CA GLY A 204 2.26 -23.65 10.73
C GLY A 204 2.16 -22.91 12.06
N MET A 205 1.12 -23.18 12.86
CA MET A 205 1.03 -22.62 14.22
C MET A 205 2.13 -23.15 15.14
N ILE A 206 2.43 -24.46 15.08
CA ILE A 206 3.53 -25.06 15.83
C ILE A 206 4.85 -24.43 15.37
N ALA A 207 5.10 -24.34 14.06
CA ALA A 207 6.28 -23.70 13.50
C ALA A 207 6.44 -22.25 13.98
N ALA A 208 5.37 -21.45 13.91
CA ALA A 208 5.36 -20.08 14.38
C ALA A 208 5.69 -19.98 15.88
N THR A 209 5.18 -20.90 16.71
CA THR A 209 5.55 -20.92 18.14
C THR A 209 7.02 -21.28 18.36
N LEU A 210 7.56 -22.29 17.67
CA LEU A 210 8.96 -22.71 17.79
C LEU A 210 9.92 -21.60 17.33
N LEU A 211 9.62 -20.99 16.18
CA LEU A 211 10.38 -19.87 15.64
C LEU A 211 10.23 -18.63 16.54
N PHE A 212 9.04 -18.34 17.06
CA PHE A 212 8.84 -17.29 18.05
C PHE A 212 9.70 -17.52 19.29
N TRP A 213 9.83 -18.74 19.80
CA TRP A 213 10.73 -19.05 20.91
C TRP A 213 12.21 -18.82 20.59
N CYS A 214 12.61 -19.01 19.32
CA CYS A 214 13.93 -18.60 18.82
C CYS A 214 14.09 -17.07 18.82
N PHE A 215 13.04 -16.33 18.45
CA PHE A 215 13.01 -14.87 18.38
C PHE A 215 12.64 -14.14 19.69
N ALA A 216 12.15 -14.85 20.72
CA ALA A 216 11.37 -14.26 21.82
C ALA A 216 12.18 -13.37 22.78
N PRO A 217 11.86 -12.07 22.93
CA PRO A 217 12.49 -11.17 23.92
C PRO A 217 12.25 -11.63 25.38
N PRO A 218 12.92 -11.06 26.41
CA PRO A 218 12.96 -11.64 27.77
C PRO A 218 11.59 -11.96 28.37
N ILE A 219 11.60 -12.96 29.26
CA ILE A 219 10.48 -13.74 29.85
C ILE A 219 9.22 -12.94 30.26
N GLY A 220 9.33 -11.63 30.51
CA GLY A 220 8.18 -10.75 30.78
C GLY A 220 7.20 -10.58 29.61
N ALA A 221 7.61 -10.85 28.36
CA ALA A 221 6.75 -10.81 27.18
C ALA A 221 5.93 -12.10 26.97
N ILE A 222 6.40 -13.23 27.52
CA ILE A 222 5.81 -14.58 27.31
C ILE A 222 4.39 -14.69 27.90
N LYS A 223 4.14 -14.04 29.06
CA LYS A 223 2.79 -14.01 29.66
C LYS A 223 1.77 -13.26 28.79
N ARG A 224 2.21 -12.28 27.98
CA ARG A 224 1.34 -11.53 27.09
C ARG A 224 1.08 -12.30 25.80
N THR A 225 2.08 -12.98 25.26
CA THR A 225 1.94 -13.73 24.01
C THR A 225 1.19 -15.05 24.19
N ALA A 226 1.32 -15.73 25.33
CA ALA A 226 0.46 -16.88 25.68
C ALA A 226 -1.03 -16.49 25.73
N GLY A 227 -1.34 -15.28 26.24
CA GLY A 227 -2.69 -14.74 26.24
C GLY A 227 -3.22 -14.37 24.85
N TRP A 228 -2.36 -13.89 23.96
CA TRP A 228 -2.72 -13.61 22.56
C TRP A 228 -2.91 -14.91 21.76
N LEU A 229 -2.06 -15.92 21.96
CA LEU A 229 -2.18 -17.22 21.30
C LEU A 229 -3.46 -17.93 21.76
N TRP A 230 -3.79 -17.88 23.06
CA TRP A 230 -5.05 -18.43 23.57
C TRP A 230 -6.28 -17.73 23.00
N ARG A 231 -6.23 -16.40 22.83
CA ARG A 231 -7.31 -15.63 22.17
C ARG A 231 -7.40 -15.93 20.67
N ALA A 232 -6.28 -16.14 19.99
CA ALA A 232 -6.24 -16.51 18.58
C ALA A 232 -6.78 -17.94 18.35
N ILE A 233 -6.48 -18.88 19.24
CA ILE A 233 -7.04 -20.24 19.25
C ILE A 233 -8.55 -20.18 19.51
N LEU A 234 -9.00 -19.39 20.49
CA LEU A 234 -10.43 -19.19 20.75
C LEU A 234 -11.15 -18.50 19.59
N TRP A 235 -10.48 -17.57 18.89
CA TRP A 235 -11.01 -16.90 17.70
C TRP A 235 -11.11 -17.86 16.51
N ALA A 236 -10.09 -18.70 16.28
CA ALA A 236 -10.08 -19.73 15.23
C ALA A 236 -11.14 -20.81 15.48
N MET A 237 -11.26 -21.30 16.73
CA MET A 237 -12.31 -22.24 17.12
C MET A 237 -13.72 -21.62 17.06
N GLY A 238 -13.85 -20.31 17.28
CA GLY A 238 -15.12 -19.59 17.22
C GLY A 238 -15.64 -19.30 15.80
N HIS A 239 -14.74 -19.18 14.81
CA HIS A 239 -15.12 -18.88 13.42
C HIS A 239 -15.32 -20.13 12.54
N GLY A 240 -14.62 -21.24 12.81
CA GLY A 240 -14.87 -22.52 12.11
C GLY A 240 -16.28 -23.07 12.33
N GLY A 241 -16.85 -22.88 13.53
CA GLY A 241 -18.17 -23.41 13.89
C GLY A 241 -19.38 -22.60 13.38
N ARG A 242 -19.21 -21.32 12.99
CA ARG A 242 -20.31 -20.48 12.49
C ARG A 242 -20.49 -20.56 10.97
N ALA A 243 -19.42 -20.79 10.22
CA ALA A 243 -19.51 -21.01 8.78
C ALA A 243 -20.20 -22.35 8.45
N ALA A 244 -19.89 -23.42 9.19
CA ALA A 244 -20.51 -24.73 9.01
C ALA A 244 -22.00 -24.79 9.40
N ARG A 245 -22.42 -24.09 10.47
CA ARG A 245 -23.83 -24.07 10.90
C ARG A 245 -24.73 -23.19 10.03
N THR A 246 -24.19 -22.14 9.42
CA THR A 246 -24.95 -21.28 8.50
C THR A 246 -25.07 -21.86 7.10
N ALA A 247 -24.09 -22.66 6.66
CA ALA A 247 -24.19 -23.44 5.44
C ALA A 247 -25.17 -24.62 5.58
N HIS A 248 -25.18 -25.33 6.71
CA HIS A 248 -26.09 -26.45 6.95
C HIS A 248 -27.53 -26.01 7.20
N ALA A 249 -27.76 -24.87 7.87
CA ALA A 249 -29.09 -24.30 8.07
C ALA A 249 -29.74 -23.82 6.75
N ARG A 250 -28.96 -23.23 5.85
CA ARG A 250 -29.42 -22.81 4.50
C ARG A 250 -29.69 -23.99 3.56
N HIS A 251 -29.07 -25.14 3.82
CA HIS A 251 -29.33 -26.36 3.06
C HIS A 251 -30.60 -27.08 3.54
N MET A 252 -30.92 -27.02 4.84
CA MET A 252 -32.13 -27.59 5.45
C MET A 252 -33.42 -26.81 5.15
N GLU A 253 -33.35 -25.49 4.95
CA GLU A 253 -34.51 -24.66 4.56
C GLU A 253 -34.98 -24.89 3.12
N ARG A 254 -34.16 -25.49 2.24
CA ARG A 254 -34.52 -25.82 0.85
C ARG A 254 -35.19 -27.19 0.67
N ARG A 255 -35.42 -27.94 1.76
CA ARG A 255 -35.97 -29.30 1.71
C ARG A 255 -37.34 -29.44 2.39
N GLY A 256 -38.04 -28.33 2.54
CA GLY A 256 -39.41 -28.26 3.07
C GLY A 256 -40.47 -28.09 1.98
N GLU A 257 -40.51 -28.97 0.99
CA GLU A 257 -41.74 -29.21 0.24
C GLU A 257 -41.89 -30.72 0.02
N ARG A 258 -43.08 -31.21 0.35
CA ARG A 258 -43.41 -32.60 0.66
C ARG A 258 -43.90 -33.30 -0.61
N VAL A 259 -43.23 -34.37 -1.05
CA VAL A 259 -43.75 -35.35 -2.02
C VAL A 259 -43.58 -36.76 -1.42
N GLU A 260 -44.64 -37.56 -1.47
CA GLU A 260 -44.78 -38.92 -0.93
C GLU A 260 -43.83 -39.96 -1.57
N PRO A 261 -43.58 -41.11 -0.90
CA PRO A 261 -42.65 -42.13 -1.39
C PRO A 261 -43.35 -43.19 -2.25
N GLU A 262 -42.74 -43.58 -3.37
CA GLU A 262 -43.08 -44.81 -4.10
C GLU A 262 -41.82 -45.59 -4.53
N LEU A 263 -41.99 -46.90 -4.77
CA LEU A 263 -41.08 -48.01 -4.49
C LEU A 263 -39.88 -48.26 -5.45
N VAL A 264 -38.84 -48.89 -4.87
CA VAL A 264 -37.78 -49.85 -5.32
C VAL A 264 -37.89 -50.44 -6.77
N ASP A 265 -36.87 -50.95 -7.50
CA ASP A 265 -35.55 -51.57 -7.23
C ASP A 265 -34.77 -51.76 -8.58
N PRO A 266 -33.72 -52.61 -8.75
CA PRO A 266 -32.34 -52.21 -9.00
C PRO A 266 -31.73 -52.88 -10.25
N THR A 267 -31.68 -52.23 -11.40
CA THR A 267 -30.84 -52.73 -12.50
C THR A 267 -30.32 -51.56 -13.30
N ASP A 268 -29.05 -51.69 -13.70
CA ASP A 268 -28.40 -50.97 -14.80
C ASP A 268 -27.93 -49.55 -14.42
N TYR A 269 -26.65 -49.19 -14.50
CA TYR A 269 -25.53 -49.78 -15.24
C TYR A 269 -24.24 -49.23 -14.62
N ASP A 270 -23.26 -50.11 -14.39
CA ASP A 270 -21.87 -49.73 -14.15
C ASP A 270 -21.19 -49.43 -15.49
N SER A 271 -20.04 -48.79 -15.37
CA SER A 271 -18.94 -48.72 -16.33
C SER A 271 -18.97 -47.56 -17.34
N SER A 272 -17.97 -46.70 -17.11
CA SER A 272 -17.05 -46.10 -18.08
C SER A 272 -17.58 -45.76 -19.46
N ASP A 273 -17.41 -44.50 -19.86
CA ASP A 273 -16.64 -44.18 -21.06
C ASP A 273 -16.17 -42.72 -21.01
N GLU A 274 -14.89 -42.55 -21.31
CA GLU A 274 -14.27 -41.30 -21.76
C GLU A 274 -14.95 -40.84 -23.05
N TYR A 275 -15.21 -39.54 -23.22
CA TYR A 275 -15.27 -38.93 -24.55
C TYR A 275 -14.71 -37.50 -24.52
N GLU A 276 -13.60 -37.36 -25.26
CA GLU A 276 -13.21 -36.15 -26.00
C GLU A 276 -14.20 -35.86 -27.13
N GLY A 277 -14.24 -34.59 -27.59
CA GLY A 277 -14.95 -34.13 -28.79
C GLY A 277 -16.40 -33.74 -28.54
N ASP A 278 -16.99 -32.69 -29.12
CA ASP A 278 -16.56 -31.69 -30.10
C ASP A 278 -17.42 -30.45 -29.86
N ILE A 279 -16.92 -29.28 -30.25
CA ILE A 279 -17.69 -28.03 -30.24
C ILE A 279 -18.66 -28.10 -31.42
N GLU A 280 -19.95 -28.25 -31.13
CA GLU A 280 -21.03 -27.95 -32.08
C GLU A 280 -21.63 -26.57 -31.77
N ASP A 281 -21.77 -25.80 -32.84
CA ASP A 281 -22.31 -24.45 -32.87
C ASP A 281 -23.81 -24.47 -32.49
N GLY A 282 -24.14 -23.91 -31.32
CA GLY A 282 -25.50 -23.70 -30.85
C GLY A 282 -25.87 -22.22 -30.84
N GLU A 283 -26.96 -21.88 -31.52
CA GLU A 283 -27.56 -20.55 -31.63
C GLU A 283 -27.77 -19.87 -30.26
N TRP A 284 -27.53 -18.56 -30.21
CA TRP A 284 -27.80 -17.73 -29.03
C TRP A 284 -29.32 -17.48 -28.93
N GLU A 285 -29.98 -18.10 -27.96
CA GLU A 285 -31.32 -17.65 -27.52
C GLU A 285 -31.18 -16.40 -26.64
N GLU A 286 -31.81 -15.30 -27.06
CA GLU A 286 -31.99 -14.10 -26.24
C GLU A 286 -32.82 -14.43 -25.00
N PRO A 287 -32.39 -14.01 -23.78
CA PRO A 287 -33.21 -14.20 -22.60
C PRO A 287 -34.44 -13.30 -22.63
N GLU A 288 -35.62 -13.90 -22.40
CA GLU A 288 -36.90 -13.19 -22.26
C GLU A 288 -36.85 -12.09 -21.18
N PRO A 289 -37.58 -10.98 -21.35
CA PRO A 289 -37.61 -9.91 -20.39
C PRO A 289 -38.30 -10.35 -19.08
N GLU A 290 -37.59 -10.20 -17.97
CA GLU A 290 -38.16 -10.42 -16.63
C GLU A 290 -39.37 -9.47 -16.38
N PRO A 291 -40.42 -9.94 -15.70
CA PRO A 291 -41.63 -9.16 -15.46
C PRO A 291 -41.40 -7.96 -14.54
N GLU A 292 -41.92 -6.80 -14.92
CA GLU A 292 -41.99 -5.59 -14.09
C GLU A 292 -42.68 -5.85 -12.75
N ILE A 293 -41.89 -5.81 -11.67
CA ILE A 293 -42.44 -5.82 -10.31
C ILE A 293 -42.75 -4.37 -9.92
N ALA A 294 -44.04 -4.08 -9.83
CA ALA A 294 -44.59 -2.79 -9.43
C ALA A 294 -43.96 -2.23 -8.14
N ALA A 295 -43.49 -0.99 -8.23
CA ALA A 295 -42.97 -0.22 -7.12
C ALA A 295 -44.03 -0.02 -6.02
N THR A 296 -43.77 -0.57 -4.83
CA THR A 296 -44.49 -0.21 -3.60
C THR A 296 -43.73 0.93 -2.88
N PRO A 297 -44.43 1.96 -2.36
CA PRO A 297 -43.78 3.14 -1.82
C PRO A 297 -43.08 2.84 -0.48
N ARG A 298 -41.75 2.96 -0.46
CA ARG A 298 -40.95 2.89 0.78
C ARG A 298 -41.17 4.14 1.62
N ARG A 299 -41.89 3.94 2.72
CA ARG A 299 -42.08 4.88 3.83
C ARG A 299 -40.73 5.23 4.48
N SER A 300 -40.33 6.50 4.42
CA SER A 300 -39.08 7.01 4.99
C SER A 300 -39.04 6.85 6.52
N LEU A 301 -38.16 5.98 7.02
CA LEU A 301 -37.76 5.93 8.43
C LEU A 301 -36.45 6.71 8.64
N THR A 302 -36.48 8.00 8.32
CA THR A 302 -35.46 8.98 8.76
C THR A 302 -36.16 10.01 9.62
N GLY A 303 -36.37 9.67 10.90
CA GLY A 303 -37.05 10.56 11.83
C GLY A 303 -36.68 10.43 13.31
N LYS A 304 -35.86 9.45 13.73
CA LYS A 304 -35.60 9.24 15.18
C LYS A 304 -34.19 8.76 15.54
N LEU A 305 -33.15 9.34 14.92
CA LEU A 305 -31.77 9.14 15.41
C LEU A 305 -30.89 10.40 15.31
N GLY A 306 -31.49 11.60 15.40
CA GLY A 306 -30.76 12.88 15.51
C GLY A 306 -30.91 13.59 16.87
N GLU A 307 -31.78 13.08 17.76
CA GLU A 307 -32.26 13.85 18.92
C GLU A 307 -31.67 13.40 20.28
N ARG A 308 -30.63 12.57 20.29
CA ARG A 308 -30.03 12.06 21.55
C ARG A 308 -28.57 12.46 21.82
N LEU A 309 -27.99 13.39 21.06
CA LEU A 309 -26.59 13.83 21.28
C LEU A 309 -26.37 15.35 21.42
N THR A 310 -27.41 16.17 21.53
CA THR A 310 -27.24 17.60 21.87
C THR A 310 -27.80 17.90 23.26
N GLY A 311 -26.99 17.65 24.29
CA GLY A 311 -27.25 18.11 25.65
C GLY A 311 -27.25 19.63 25.70
N LYS A 312 -28.43 20.22 25.93
CA LYS A 312 -28.61 21.65 26.19
C LYS A 312 -28.15 22.00 27.61
N THR A 313 -27.11 22.81 27.74
CA THR A 313 -26.86 23.64 28.93
C THR A 313 -27.04 25.11 28.57
N LYS A 314 -27.93 25.80 29.32
CA LYS A 314 -28.25 27.23 29.18
C LYS A 314 -27.07 28.10 29.66
N PRO A 315 -26.75 29.23 29.00
CA PRO A 315 -25.89 30.25 29.56
C PRO A 315 -26.68 31.32 30.36
N PRO A 316 -26.07 31.96 31.39
CA PRO A 316 -26.72 32.93 32.26
C PRO A 316 -26.69 34.36 31.70
N LYS A 317 -27.67 35.17 32.13
CA LYS A 317 -27.85 36.60 31.80
C LYS A 317 -26.75 37.49 32.41
N LYS A 318 -26.33 38.52 31.69
CA LYS A 318 -25.52 39.65 32.20
C LYS A 318 -26.26 41.00 32.13
N PRO A 319 -25.88 41.99 32.96
CA PRO A 319 -26.67 43.18 33.27
C PRO A 319 -26.33 44.40 32.38
N LYS A 320 -27.23 45.39 32.40
CA LYS A 320 -27.18 46.66 31.66
C LYS A 320 -26.16 47.66 32.23
N ALA A 321 -25.49 48.43 31.36
CA ALA A 321 -24.92 49.75 31.68
C ALA A 321 -24.88 50.69 30.46
N LYS A 322 -24.70 51.99 30.76
CA LYS A 322 -25.17 53.24 30.11
C LYS A 322 -24.57 53.67 28.74
N LYS A 323 -25.33 54.54 28.07
CA LYS A 323 -25.00 55.38 26.88
C LYS A 323 -24.05 56.54 27.20
N VAL A 324 -23.19 56.91 26.24
CA VAL A 324 -22.80 58.32 25.89
C VAL A 324 -22.55 58.41 24.36
N ALA A 325 -22.90 59.56 23.76
CA ALA A 325 -22.91 59.97 22.35
C ALA A 325 -21.49 60.15 21.71
N LYS A 326 -21.24 60.42 20.41
CA LYS A 326 -21.91 61.26 19.38
C LYS A 326 -21.22 61.08 17.99
N GLU A 327 -21.99 61.12 16.88
CA GLU A 327 -21.81 61.97 15.66
C GLU A 327 -21.19 61.30 14.39
N PRO A 328 -21.37 61.86 13.16
CA PRO A 328 -22.37 61.39 12.19
C PRO A 328 -21.78 60.81 10.88
N ALA A 329 -22.63 60.11 10.12
CA ALA A 329 -22.26 59.42 8.88
C ALA A 329 -22.14 60.38 7.65
N PRO A 330 -21.20 60.10 6.72
CA PRO A 330 -21.13 60.79 5.41
C PRO A 330 -22.16 60.23 4.40
N PRO A 331 -22.48 60.98 3.33
CA PRO A 331 -23.68 60.79 2.52
C PRO A 331 -23.61 59.59 1.55
N LYS A 332 -24.75 58.93 1.37
CA LYS A 332 -24.95 57.84 0.41
C LYS A 332 -24.91 58.37 -1.02
N LYS A 333 -24.00 57.83 -1.84
CA LYS A 333 -24.01 57.96 -3.31
C LYS A 333 -25.18 57.16 -3.92
N PRO A 334 -25.68 57.53 -5.12
CA PRO A 334 -26.93 57.02 -5.66
C PRO A 334 -26.82 55.54 -6.05
N LYS A 335 -27.84 54.75 -5.67
CA LYS A 335 -28.02 53.38 -6.17
C LYS A 335 -28.39 53.43 -7.65
N THR A 336 -27.44 53.07 -8.52
CA THR A 336 -27.74 52.69 -9.90
C THR A 336 -28.66 51.47 -9.88
N LYS A 337 -29.78 51.56 -10.60
CA LYS A 337 -30.75 50.46 -10.76
C LYS A 337 -30.01 49.21 -11.29
N PRO A 338 -30.32 48.00 -10.81
CA PRO A 338 -29.82 46.79 -11.45
C PRO A 338 -30.34 46.78 -12.89
N ARG A 339 -29.43 46.73 -13.86
CA ARG A 339 -29.76 46.40 -15.24
C ARG A 339 -30.47 45.06 -15.17
N ARG A 340 -31.72 45.02 -15.62
CA ARG A 340 -32.46 43.78 -15.89
C ARG A 340 -31.48 42.79 -16.51
N ALA A 341 -31.23 41.69 -15.80
CA ALA A 341 -30.60 40.53 -16.40
C ALA A 341 -31.36 40.27 -17.70
N LYS A 342 -30.65 40.37 -18.83
CA LYS A 342 -31.19 39.87 -20.08
C LYS A 342 -31.61 38.44 -19.78
N SER A 343 -32.87 38.17 -20.06
CA SER A 343 -33.49 36.84 -20.09
C SER A 343 -32.42 35.79 -20.32
N GLY A 344 -32.32 34.84 -19.39
CA GLY A 344 -31.53 33.64 -19.61
C GLY A 344 -31.95 33.08 -20.96
N VAL A 345 -31.05 33.22 -21.92
CA VAL A 345 -31.06 32.35 -23.08
C VAL A 345 -30.79 31.00 -22.45
N GLN A 346 -31.85 30.20 -22.27
CA GLN A 346 -31.66 28.76 -22.23
C GLN A 346 -30.73 28.47 -23.41
N PRO A 347 -29.56 27.85 -23.20
CA PRO A 347 -28.85 27.28 -24.32
C PRO A 347 -29.88 26.43 -25.05
N ASP A 348 -30.13 26.72 -26.33
CA ASP A 348 -30.94 25.86 -27.17
C ASP A 348 -30.42 24.45 -26.92
N LEU A 349 -31.23 23.59 -26.30
CA LEU A 349 -30.92 22.18 -26.12
C LEU A 349 -30.90 21.61 -27.53
N PRO A 350 -29.72 21.38 -28.14
CA PRO A 350 -29.68 20.71 -29.42
C PRO A 350 -30.05 19.27 -29.07
N LEU A 351 -31.22 18.83 -29.53
CA LEU A 351 -31.63 17.43 -29.53
C LEU A 351 -30.78 16.68 -30.58
N ASP A 352 -29.47 16.77 -30.47
CA ASP A 352 -28.55 15.84 -31.10
C ASP A 352 -28.42 14.66 -30.13
N ASP A 353 -28.68 13.44 -30.60
CA ASP A 353 -28.58 12.20 -29.82
C ASP A 353 -27.13 11.86 -29.37
N GLY A 354 -26.18 12.77 -29.57
CA GLY A 354 -24.76 12.61 -29.27
C GLY A 354 -24.32 13.25 -27.94
N PHE A 355 -23.30 12.66 -27.32
CA PHE A 355 -22.71 13.20 -26.09
C PHE A 355 -22.04 14.57 -26.35
N GLN A 356 -22.45 15.59 -25.58
CA GLN A 356 -21.87 16.94 -25.64
C GLN A 356 -20.87 17.18 -24.51
N LEU A 357 -19.73 17.80 -24.84
CA LEU A 357 -18.72 18.18 -23.85
C LEU A 357 -19.22 19.31 -22.94
N PRO A 358 -18.85 19.31 -21.65
CA PRO A 358 -19.29 20.33 -20.72
C PRO A 358 -18.68 21.71 -21.04
N PRO A 359 -19.45 22.81 -20.92
CA PRO A 359 -18.93 24.15 -21.13
C PRO A 359 -18.03 24.61 -19.97
N LEU A 360 -17.01 25.42 -20.27
CA LEU A 360 -16.02 25.89 -19.29
C LEU A 360 -16.60 26.84 -18.23
N ASP A 361 -17.77 27.42 -18.45
CA ASP A 361 -18.46 28.33 -17.52
C ASP A 361 -18.96 27.64 -16.24
N LEU A 362 -19.05 26.30 -16.25
CA LEU A 362 -19.25 25.48 -15.05
C LEU A 362 -18.07 25.58 -14.07
N LEU A 363 -16.89 25.99 -14.55
CA LEU A 363 -15.70 26.19 -13.74
C LEU A 363 -15.52 27.66 -13.35
N GLN A 364 -15.00 27.88 -12.14
CA GLN A 364 -14.68 29.22 -11.64
C GLN A 364 -13.55 29.85 -12.47
N GLU A 365 -13.75 31.09 -12.92
CA GLU A 365 -12.80 31.87 -13.75
C GLU A 365 -11.49 32.22 -13.03
N GLY A 366 -11.56 32.29 -11.71
CA GLY A 366 -10.49 32.73 -10.84
C GLY A 366 -10.43 34.25 -10.70
N GLU A 367 -9.81 34.72 -9.61
CA GLU A 367 -9.45 36.14 -9.48
C GLU A 367 -8.18 36.40 -10.30
N GLU A 368 -8.05 37.61 -10.86
CA GLU A 368 -6.80 38.03 -11.51
C GLU A 368 -5.67 37.97 -10.47
N GLY A 369 -4.50 37.44 -10.87
CA GLY A 369 -3.39 37.18 -9.95
C GLY A 369 -3.01 38.41 -9.12
N THR A 370 -2.59 38.19 -7.88
CA THR A 370 -2.25 39.27 -6.95
C THR A 370 -1.15 40.14 -7.57
N GLU A 371 -1.20 41.47 -7.36
CA GLU A 371 -0.14 42.38 -7.80
C GLU A 371 1.23 41.83 -7.39
N VAL A 372 2.15 41.80 -8.36
CA VAL A 372 3.57 41.44 -8.17
C VAL A 372 4.10 42.23 -6.96
N GLU A 373 4.75 41.55 -6.01
CA GLU A 373 5.32 42.24 -4.85
C GLU A 373 6.30 43.31 -5.37
N SER A 374 6.33 44.48 -4.73
CA SER A 374 7.24 45.53 -5.20
C SER A 374 8.69 45.03 -5.17
N ASP A 375 9.45 45.35 -6.22
CA ASP A 375 10.85 44.96 -6.34
C ASP A 375 11.66 45.34 -5.09
N ASP A 376 11.28 46.42 -4.39
CA ASP A 376 11.87 46.85 -3.13
C ASP A 376 11.74 45.80 -2.01
N LEU A 377 10.56 45.18 -1.84
CA LEU A 377 10.30 44.14 -0.83
C LEU A 377 11.06 42.85 -1.14
N LEU A 378 11.14 42.48 -2.42
CA LEU A 378 11.90 41.32 -2.87
C LEU A 378 13.40 41.52 -2.67
N ASN A 379 13.90 42.73 -2.92
CA ASN A 379 15.29 43.11 -2.64
C ASN A 379 15.60 43.10 -1.13
N GLU A 380 14.68 43.57 -0.28
CA GLU A 380 14.83 43.48 1.18
C GLU A 380 14.89 42.02 1.64
N THR A 381 14.01 41.18 1.09
CA THR A 381 13.98 39.73 1.37
C THR A 381 15.27 39.04 0.93
N ALA A 382 15.82 39.41 -0.23
CA ALA A 382 17.09 38.90 -0.73
C ALA A 382 18.24 39.27 0.22
N ARG A 383 18.36 40.54 0.62
CA ARG A 383 19.38 40.98 1.60
C ARG A 383 19.26 40.25 2.92
N ARG A 384 18.03 40.05 3.41
CA ARG A 384 17.79 39.27 4.63
C ARG A 384 18.25 37.83 4.49
N LEU A 385 18.00 37.20 3.33
CA LEU A 385 18.42 35.84 3.05
C LEU A 385 19.96 35.72 3.01
N GLU A 386 20.66 36.69 2.43
CA GLU A 386 22.13 36.77 2.44
C GLU A 386 22.69 36.86 3.87
N THR A 387 22.14 37.75 4.71
CA THR A 387 22.55 37.88 6.12
C THR A 387 22.37 36.56 6.88
N VAL A 388 21.22 35.90 6.71
CA VAL A 388 20.96 34.62 7.39
C VAL A 388 21.93 33.53 6.89
N LEU A 389 22.21 33.47 5.59
CA LEU A 389 23.20 32.52 5.05
C LEU A 389 24.59 32.76 5.62
N GLU A 390 24.99 34.03 5.77
CA GLU A 390 26.27 34.41 6.37
C GLU A 390 26.38 33.99 7.84
N ASP A 391 25.31 34.13 8.62
CA ASP A 391 25.25 33.67 10.02
C ASP A 391 25.52 32.16 10.16
N PHE A 392 25.12 31.36 9.17
CA PHE A 392 25.43 29.92 9.11
C PHE A 392 26.78 29.59 8.45
N GLY A 393 27.59 30.61 8.17
CA GLY A 393 28.90 30.49 7.55
C GLY A 393 28.87 30.07 6.09
N VAL A 394 27.76 30.37 5.39
CA VAL A 394 27.63 30.20 3.94
C VAL A 394 27.74 31.57 3.29
N LYS A 395 28.88 31.84 2.65
CA LYS A 395 29.08 33.06 1.88
C LYS A 395 28.56 32.88 0.46
N GLY A 396 27.81 33.84 -0.04
CA GLY A 396 27.28 33.87 -1.40
C GLY A 396 26.43 35.12 -1.62
N GLU A 397 26.12 35.40 -2.88
CA GLU A 397 25.31 36.56 -3.29
C GLU A 397 24.10 36.10 -4.07
N ILE A 398 22.97 36.78 -3.91
CA ILE A 398 21.77 36.53 -4.70
C ILE A 398 21.85 37.38 -5.96
N LYS A 399 22.02 36.71 -7.11
CA LYS A 399 22.16 37.41 -8.40
C LYS A 399 20.84 37.83 -8.99
N ARG A 400 19.81 36.99 -8.85
CA ARG A 400 18.50 37.16 -9.49
C ARG A 400 17.41 36.56 -8.61
N PHE A 401 16.21 37.10 -8.74
CA PHE A 401 15.00 36.50 -8.21
C PHE A 401 13.92 36.46 -9.29
N ARG A 402 13.05 35.45 -9.23
CA ARG A 402 11.89 35.31 -10.10
C ARG A 402 10.69 34.96 -9.24
N GLN A 403 9.74 35.90 -9.15
CA GLN A 403 8.49 35.68 -8.45
C GLN A 403 7.57 34.77 -9.29
N GLY A 404 7.01 33.77 -8.63
CA GLY A 404 5.96 32.89 -9.17
C GLY A 404 4.65 33.07 -8.41
N PRO A 405 3.61 32.28 -8.74
CA PRO A 405 2.29 32.38 -8.13
C PRO A 405 2.26 31.96 -6.64
N VAL A 406 3.08 30.97 -6.25
CA VAL A 406 3.08 30.40 -4.89
C VAL A 406 4.40 30.64 -4.15
N VAL A 407 5.51 30.62 -4.88
CA VAL A 407 6.86 30.75 -4.36
C VAL A 407 7.66 31.73 -5.22
N THR A 408 8.68 32.32 -4.64
CA THR A 408 9.71 33.11 -5.31
C THR A 408 11.01 32.34 -5.31
N LEU A 409 11.63 32.22 -6.48
CA LEU A 409 12.94 31.59 -6.65
C LEU A 409 14.03 32.65 -6.55
N PHE A 410 14.93 32.50 -5.57
CA PHE A 410 16.16 33.29 -5.43
C PHE A 410 17.35 32.46 -5.92
N GLU A 411 18.12 33.00 -6.88
CA GLU A 411 19.33 32.35 -7.41
C GLU A 411 20.56 32.80 -6.61
N LEU A 412 21.02 31.95 -5.70
CA LEU A 412 22.23 32.13 -4.91
C LEU A 412 23.46 31.66 -5.68
N GLU A 413 24.44 32.54 -5.86
CA GLU A 413 25.78 32.20 -6.32
C GLU A 413 26.70 32.01 -5.09
N PRO A 414 27.08 30.76 -4.75
CA PRO A 414 27.91 30.51 -3.58
C PRO A 414 29.37 30.93 -3.82
N ALA A 415 30.04 31.38 -2.77
CA ALA A 415 31.47 31.69 -2.82
C ALA A 415 32.31 30.42 -3.13
N PRO A 416 33.49 30.57 -3.76
CA PRO A 416 34.37 29.44 -4.06
C PRO A 416 34.66 28.57 -2.83
N GLY A 417 34.49 27.26 -2.97
CA GLY A 417 34.71 26.28 -1.90
C GLY A 417 33.49 25.95 -1.04
N VAL A 418 32.37 26.67 -1.19
CA VAL A 418 31.09 26.29 -0.56
C VAL A 418 30.46 25.13 -1.30
N LYS A 419 30.24 24.00 -0.61
CA LYS A 419 29.57 22.83 -1.17
C LYS A 419 28.06 23.04 -1.23
N ALA A 420 27.43 22.72 -2.36
CA ALA A 420 25.96 22.81 -2.52
C ALA A 420 25.19 22.02 -1.44
N SER A 421 25.71 20.84 -1.04
CA SER A 421 25.11 20.01 0.01
C SER A 421 24.99 20.72 1.36
N ARG A 422 25.90 21.66 1.67
CA ARG A 422 25.84 22.45 2.89
C ARG A 422 24.65 23.40 2.87
N VAL A 423 24.44 24.10 1.75
CA VAL A 423 23.31 25.03 1.59
C VAL A 423 21.98 24.27 1.59
N ILE A 424 21.92 23.12 0.91
CA ILE A 424 20.74 22.26 0.90
C ILE A 424 20.40 21.76 2.31
N GLY A 425 21.40 21.40 3.11
CA GLY A 425 21.20 20.96 4.50
C GLY A 425 20.71 22.05 5.46
N LEU A 426 20.77 23.33 5.07
CA LEU A 426 20.29 24.46 5.89
C LEU A 426 18.82 24.84 5.62
N ALA A 427 18.09 24.10 4.79
CA ALA A 427 16.73 24.46 4.37
C ALA A 427 15.77 24.71 5.56
N ASP A 428 15.78 23.85 6.58
CA ASP A 428 14.91 24.00 7.76
C ASP A 428 15.31 25.21 8.63
N ASP A 429 16.62 25.46 8.76
CA ASP A 429 17.14 26.60 9.51
C ASP A 429 16.86 27.93 8.79
N LEU A 430 16.95 27.94 7.46
CA LEU A 430 16.54 29.08 6.62
C LEU A 430 15.05 29.35 6.77
N ALA A 431 14.20 28.31 6.69
CA ALA A 431 12.76 28.47 6.87
C ALA A 431 12.42 29.13 8.22
N ARG A 432 13.07 28.68 9.30
CA ARG A 432 12.89 29.24 10.65
C ARG A 432 13.30 30.72 10.74
N ASN A 433 14.47 31.09 10.23
CA ASN A 433 14.97 32.47 10.31
C ASN A 433 14.24 33.44 9.37
N MET A 434 13.78 32.94 8.23
CA MET A 434 12.96 33.70 7.28
C MET A 434 11.49 33.78 7.69
N SER A 435 11.08 33.11 8.78
CA SER A 435 9.68 33.00 9.21
C SER A 435 8.77 32.42 8.11
N ALA A 436 9.32 31.51 7.30
CA ALA A 436 8.61 30.81 6.24
C ALA A 436 8.11 29.45 6.72
N VAL A 437 7.00 28.97 6.13
CA VAL A 437 6.44 27.64 6.44
C VAL A 437 7.43 26.52 6.09
N SER A 438 8.10 26.66 4.94
CA SER A 438 9.14 25.76 4.45
C SER A 438 9.97 26.49 3.42
N VAL A 439 11.19 26.00 3.19
CA VAL A 439 12.09 26.49 2.12
C VAL A 439 12.58 25.28 1.35
N ARG A 440 12.58 25.37 0.02
CA ARG A 440 13.18 24.33 -0.83
C ARG A 440 14.48 24.88 -1.41
N VAL A 441 15.56 24.14 -1.22
CA VAL A 441 16.88 24.48 -1.73
C VAL A 441 17.32 23.40 -2.70
N ALA A 442 17.61 23.78 -3.95
CA ALA A 442 18.01 22.84 -4.99
C ALA A 442 19.00 23.48 -5.98
N THR A 443 19.86 22.68 -6.58
CA THR A 443 20.73 23.12 -7.68
C THR A 443 19.90 23.39 -8.95
N VAL A 444 20.21 24.46 -9.68
CA VAL A 444 19.51 24.80 -10.94
C VAL A 444 20.26 24.16 -12.12
N PRO A 445 19.63 23.27 -12.91
CA PRO A 445 20.27 22.66 -14.07
C PRO A 445 20.76 23.71 -15.09
N GLY A 446 21.98 23.53 -15.60
CA GLY A 446 22.55 24.42 -16.62
C GLY A 446 23.08 25.76 -16.10
N LYS A 447 23.03 26.03 -14.78
CA LYS A 447 23.60 27.25 -14.17
C LYS A 447 24.48 26.89 -12.97
N ASN A 448 25.50 27.71 -12.69
CA ASN A 448 26.33 27.58 -11.49
C ASN A 448 25.69 28.30 -10.28
N VAL A 449 24.40 28.09 -10.04
CA VAL A 449 23.64 28.74 -8.97
C VAL A 449 22.81 27.72 -8.19
N ILE A 450 22.54 28.04 -6.93
CA ILE A 450 21.66 27.29 -6.03
C ILE A 450 20.35 28.06 -5.95
N GLY A 451 19.25 27.42 -6.33
CA GLY A 451 17.90 27.96 -6.21
C GLY A 451 17.37 27.80 -4.79
N ILE A 452 16.93 28.90 -4.19
CA ILE A 452 16.22 28.94 -2.91
C ILE A 452 14.80 29.39 -3.18
N GLU A 453 13.84 28.49 -3.00
CA GLU A 453 12.42 28.73 -3.21
C GLU A 453 11.77 29.08 -1.87
N LEU A 454 11.33 30.34 -1.74
CA LEU A 454 10.65 30.88 -0.57
C LEU A 454 9.15 31.08 -0.89
N PRO A 455 8.23 30.66 -0.02
CA PRO A 455 6.81 30.96 -0.19
C PRO A 455 6.53 32.46 -0.18
N ASN A 456 5.67 32.91 -1.10
CA ASN A 456 5.20 34.29 -1.12
C ASN A 456 4.33 34.59 0.11
N GLN A 457 4.20 35.87 0.47
CA GLN A 457 3.31 36.30 1.54
C GLN A 457 1.84 36.05 1.17
N THR A 458 1.49 36.40 -0.07
CA THR A 458 0.20 36.11 -0.71
C THR A 458 0.40 35.04 -1.79
N ARG A 459 -0.35 33.94 -1.70
CA ARG A 459 -0.28 32.83 -2.66
C ARG A 459 -1.47 32.89 -3.59
N ASP A 460 -1.20 32.88 -4.89
CA ASP A 460 -2.24 32.85 -5.90
C ASP A 460 -2.83 31.43 -6.04
N ILE A 461 -4.15 31.35 -6.12
CA ILE A 461 -4.85 30.09 -6.42
C ILE A 461 -4.74 29.84 -7.92
N VAL A 462 -4.27 28.64 -8.28
CA VAL A 462 -4.23 28.18 -9.68
C VAL A 462 -5.56 27.50 -10.02
N TYR A 463 -6.39 28.17 -10.82
CA TYR A 463 -7.71 27.67 -11.21
C TYR A 463 -7.65 26.74 -12.42
N LEU A 464 -8.38 25.62 -12.36
CA LEU A 464 -8.45 24.63 -13.44
C LEU A 464 -8.96 25.25 -14.75
N ARG A 465 -9.99 26.12 -14.71
CA ARG A 465 -10.53 26.79 -15.89
C ARG A 465 -9.45 27.51 -16.70
N GLN A 466 -8.54 28.20 -16.03
CA GLN A 466 -7.45 28.94 -16.67
C GLN A 466 -6.48 27.99 -17.38
N GLN A 467 -6.26 26.79 -16.84
CA GLN A 467 -5.42 25.76 -17.45
C GLN A 467 -6.09 25.12 -18.66
N LEU A 468 -7.39 24.83 -18.58
CA LEU A 468 -8.13 24.25 -19.70
C LEU A 468 -8.33 25.26 -20.86
N ALA A 469 -8.40 26.55 -20.54
CA ALA A 469 -8.52 27.61 -21.53
C ALA A 469 -7.21 27.96 -22.25
N THR A 470 -6.06 27.40 -21.82
CA THR A 470 -4.76 27.75 -22.42
C THR A 470 -4.55 27.03 -23.75
N LYS A 471 -3.87 27.68 -24.70
CA LYS A 471 -3.55 27.09 -26.01
C LYS A 471 -2.69 25.81 -25.88
N ASP A 472 -1.83 25.78 -24.87
CA ASP A 472 -0.96 24.63 -24.59
C ASP A 472 -1.77 23.38 -24.26
N PHE A 473 -2.92 23.53 -23.59
CA PHE A 473 -3.82 22.42 -23.30
C PHE A 473 -4.55 21.95 -24.57
N ALA A 474 -5.08 22.88 -25.36
CA ALA A 474 -5.77 22.57 -26.61
C ALA A 474 -4.86 21.92 -27.68
N GLY A 475 -3.55 22.14 -27.62
CA GLY A 475 -2.57 21.58 -28.54
C GLY A 475 -2.12 20.15 -28.23
N VAL A 476 -2.50 19.58 -27.09
CA VAL A 476 -2.10 18.21 -26.71
C VAL A 476 -3.11 17.20 -27.25
N HIS A 477 -2.63 16.30 -28.11
CA HIS A 477 -3.39 15.15 -28.61
C HIS A 477 -3.06 13.92 -27.76
N GLY A 478 -4.05 13.08 -27.44
CA GLY A 478 -3.86 11.88 -26.61
C GLY A 478 -4.74 11.90 -25.37
N LEU A 479 -4.14 11.88 -24.18
CA LEU A 479 -4.83 11.93 -22.89
C LEU A 479 -4.29 13.12 -22.07
N PRO A 480 -4.74 14.36 -22.37
CA PRO A 480 -4.17 15.56 -21.77
C PRO A 480 -4.59 15.72 -20.31
N LEU A 481 -3.61 16.00 -19.44
CA LEU A 481 -3.80 16.27 -18.02
C LEU A 481 -3.24 17.65 -17.68
N ALA A 482 -4.09 18.56 -17.18
CA ALA A 482 -3.66 19.84 -16.65
C ALA A 482 -3.17 19.67 -15.20
N LEU A 483 -1.86 19.82 -14.97
CA LEU A 483 -1.25 19.64 -13.65
C LEU A 483 -1.26 20.93 -12.81
N GLY A 484 -1.26 22.09 -13.48
CA GLY A 484 -1.22 23.41 -12.83
C GLY A 484 -0.17 24.30 -13.47
N LYS A 485 0.47 25.17 -12.67
CA LYS A 485 1.54 26.08 -13.12
C LYS A 485 2.88 25.66 -12.52
N ASP A 486 3.96 25.94 -13.23
CA ASP A 486 5.31 25.81 -12.70
C ASP A 486 5.65 26.94 -11.70
N ILE A 487 6.86 26.90 -11.12
CA ILE A 487 7.34 27.93 -10.20
C ILE A 487 7.43 29.33 -10.84
N GLY A 488 7.42 29.42 -12.17
CA GLY A 488 7.46 30.67 -12.91
C GLY A 488 6.09 31.13 -13.43
N GLY A 489 5.01 30.42 -13.11
CA GLY A 489 3.65 30.72 -13.53
C GLY A 489 3.24 30.18 -14.90
N ALA A 490 4.12 29.48 -15.62
CA ALA A 490 3.79 28.88 -16.91
C ALA A 490 2.89 27.64 -16.73
N PRO A 491 1.89 27.43 -17.60
CA PRO A 491 1.01 26.25 -17.52
C PRO A 491 1.82 24.97 -17.75
N VAL A 492 1.47 23.92 -17.02
CA VAL A 492 2.06 22.58 -17.12
C VAL A 492 0.97 21.60 -17.50
N VAL A 493 1.01 21.19 -18.76
CA VAL A 493 0.12 20.17 -19.33
C VAL A 493 0.97 18.98 -19.75
N VAL A 494 0.50 17.78 -19.42
CA VAL A 494 1.16 16.52 -19.79
C VAL A 494 0.20 15.62 -20.55
N ASP A 495 0.74 14.68 -21.32
CA ASP A 495 -0.04 13.66 -22.02
C ASP A 495 0.17 12.30 -21.34
N LEU A 496 -0.88 11.76 -20.74
CA LEU A 496 -0.86 10.46 -20.07
C LEU A 496 -0.49 9.32 -21.03
N ALA A 497 -0.79 9.43 -22.34
CA ALA A 497 -0.41 8.39 -23.29
C ALA A 497 1.11 8.29 -23.50
N ARG A 498 1.84 9.41 -23.37
CA ARG A 498 3.31 9.45 -23.45
C ARG A 498 3.99 9.03 -22.14
N MET A 499 3.31 9.18 -21.01
CA MET A 499 3.71 8.67 -19.69
C MET A 499 2.70 7.61 -19.25
N PRO A 500 2.74 6.40 -19.82
CA PRO A 500 1.61 5.47 -19.92
C PRO A 500 1.00 5.07 -18.57
N HIS A 501 1.77 5.21 -17.48
CA HIS A 501 1.31 5.04 -16.11
C HIS A 501 1.84 6.16 -15.23
N LEU A 502 0.99 6.65 -14.32
CA LEU A 502 1.31 7.73 -13.37
C LEU A 502 1.11 7.25 -11.94
N LEU A 503 2.13 7.43 -11.10
CA LEU A 503 2.04 7.23 -9.65
C LEU A 503 1.87 8.58 -8.94
N ILE A 504 0.82 8.71 -8.12
CA ILE A 504 0.55 9.91 -7.33
C ILE A 504 0.63 9.56 -5.84
N ALA A 505 1.52 10.24 -5.12
CA ALA A 505 1.70 10.08 -3.69
C ALA A 505 1.62 11.43 -2.96
N GLY A 506 1.04 11.44 -1.76
CA GLY A 506 0.90 12.63 -0.95
C GLY A 506 0.26 12.32 0.40
N THR A 507 0.64 13.08 1.43
CA THR A 507 0.04 13.02 2.77
C THR A 507 -1.37 13.62 2.76
N THR A 508 -2.18 13.35 3.78
CA THR A 508 -3.51 13.98 3.90
C THR A 508 -3.36 15.50 3.95
N GLY A 509 -4.17 16.23 3.17
CA GLY A 509 -4.11 17.69 3.09
C GLY A 509 -3.05 18.25 2.13
N SER A 510 -2.21 17.40 1.52
CA SER A 510 -1.22 17.84 0.51
C SER A 510 -1.82 18.25 -0.84
N GLY A 511 -3.12 18.01 -1.07
CA GLY A 511 -3.81 18.30 -2.33
C GLY A 511 -3.95 17.11 -3.27
N LYS A 512 -3.58 15.88 -2.86
CA LYS A 512 -3.69 14.66 -3.70
C LYS A 512 -5.06 14.48 -4.34
N SER A 513 -6.13 14.59 -3.55
CA SER A 513 -7.49 14.37 -4.04
C SER A 513 -7.93 15.46 -5.04
N VAL A 514 -7.55 16.72 -4.79
CA VAL A 514 -7.78 17.83 -5.72
C VAL A 514 -7.03 17.63 -7.04
N ALA A 515 -5.79 17.13 -6.97
CA ALA A 515 -5.00 16.82 -8.16
C ALA A 515 -5.64 15.69 -8.99
N ILE A 516 -6.12 14.61 -8.34
CA ILE A 516 -6.83 13.52 -9.02
C ILE A 516 -8.08 14.04 -9.73
N ASN A 517 -8.90 14.85 -9.05
CA ASN A 517 -10.11 15.43 -9.65
C ASN A 517 -9.77 16.36 -10.81
N SER A 518 -8.69 17.13 -10.71
CA SER A 518 -8.22 18.00 -11.81
C SER A 518 -7.80 17.19 -13.03
N MET A 519 -7.13 16.05 -12.83
CA MET A 519 -6.76 15.13 -13.90
C MET A 519 -7.98 14.48 -14.56
N ILE A 520 -8.93 13.99 -13.76
CA ILE A 520 -10.18 13.39 -14.29
C ILE A 520 -10.97 14.43 -15.08
N LEU A 521 -11.14 15.64 -14.54
CA LEU A 521 -11.84 16.73 -15.22
C LEU A 521 -11.12 17.16 -16.50
N SER A 522 -9.77 17.14 -16.55
CA SER A 522 -9.03 17.42 -17.78
C SER A 522 -9.46 16.50 -18.93
N LEU A 523 -9.69 15.22 -18.63
CA LEU A 523 -10.17 14.25 -19.61
C LEU A 523 -11.67 14.43 -19.91
N LEU A 524 -12.51 14.66 -18.91
CA LEU A 524 -13.96 14.82 -19.12
C LEU A 524 -14.33 16.09 -19.93
N TYR A 525 -13.49 17.12 -19.88
CA TYR A 525 -13.67 18.34 -20.69
C TYR A 525 -13.12 18.20 -22.11
N THR A 526 -12.36 17.14 -22.42
CA THR A 526 -11.72 16.97 -23.73
C THR A 526 -12.17 15.73 -24.50
N MET A 527 -12.67 14.71 -23.80
CA MET A 527 -12.92 13.38 -24.37
C MET A 527 -14.38 12.97 -24.21
N THR A 528 -14.96 12.42 -25.27
CA THR A 528 -16.26 11.74 -25.20
C THR A 528 -16.13 10.31 -24.64
N PRO A 529 -17.23 9.66 -24.22
CA PRO A 529 -17.21 8.28 -23.75
C PRO A 529 -16.71 7.25 -24.77
N GLU A 530 -16.76 7.57 -26.06
CA GLU A 530 -16.21 6.72 -27.12
C GLU A 530 -14.68 6.81 -27.20
N GLN A 531 -14.13 7.98 -26.85
CA GLN A 531 -12.69 8.25 -26.90
C GLN A 531 -11.97 7.78 -25.63
N CYS A 532 -12.60 7.96 -24.46
CA CYS A 532 -12.00 7.62 -23.17
C CYS A 532 -13.01 6.96 -22.24
N ARG A 533 -12.59 5.85 -21.62
CA ARG A 533 -13.38 5.08 -20.66
C ARG A 533 -12.62 4.93 -19.35
N PHE A 534 -13.34 4.97 -18.23
CA PHE A 534 -12.78 4.87 -16.89
C PHE A 534 -13.20 3.58 -16.18
N ILE A 535 -12.24 3.05 -15.42
CA ILE A 535 -12.50 2.13 -14.32
C ILE A 535 -12.00 2.85 -13.06
N MET A 536 -12.92 3.23 -12.18
CA MET A 536 -12.60 3.94 -10.95
C MET A 536 -12.65 2.96 -9.77
N ILE A 537 -11.58 2.94 -8.98
CA ILE A 537 -11.45 2.08 -7.79
C ILE A 537 -11.23 2.98 -6.58
N ASP A 538 -12.20 3.03 -5.67
CA ASP A 538 -12.13 3.79 -4.42
C ASP A 538 -12.47 2.92 -3.21
N PRO A 539 -11.48 2.24 -2.60
CA PRO A 539 -11.71 1.35 -1.46
C PRO A 539 -12.12 2.10 -0.18
N LYS A 540 -12.02 3.44 -0.15
CA LYS A 540 -12.40 4.26 1.01
C LYS A 540 -13.74 4.98 0.83
N MET A 541 -14.29 5.01 -0.38
CA MET A 541 -15.56 5.67 -0.72
C MET A 541 -15.58 7.16 -0.35
N LEU A 542 -14.48 7.88 -0.60
CA LEU A 542 -14.34 9.28 -0.19
C LEU A 542 -14.19 10.23 -1.37
N GLU A 543 -13.50 9.81 -2.42
CA GLU A 543 -12.98 10.74 -3.42
C GLU A 543 -13.63 10.53 -4.78
N LEU A 544 -13.80 9.27 -5.22
CA LEU A 544 -14.25 8.98 -6.58
C LEU A 544 -15.73 8.63 -6.68
N SER A 545 -16.42 8.43 -5.56
CA SER A 545 -17.87 8.14 -5.54
C SER A 545 -18.72 9.26 -6.14
N VAL A 546 -18.19 10.48 -6.23
CA VAL A 546 -18.86 11.61 -6.90
C VAL A 546 -19.01 11.41 -8.42
N TYR A 547 -18.22 10.52 -9.01
CA TYR A 547 -18.23 10.23 -10.44
C TYR A 547 -19.11 9.04 -10.81
N ASP A 548 -19.89 8.48 -9.88
CA ASP A 548 -20.85 7.43 -10.23
C ASP A 548 -21.82 7.95 -11.32
N ASP A 549 -22.25 7.05 -12.20
CA ASP A 549 -23.19 7.31 -13.30
C ASP A 549 -22.70 8.22 -14.45
N ILE A 550 -21.43 8.63 -14.50
CA ILE A 550 -20.91 9.28 -15.71
C ILE A 550 -20.84 8.28 -16.88
N PRO A 551 -21.14 8.70 -18.13
CA PRO A 551 -21.20 7.78 -19.28
C PRO A 551 -19.83 7.20 -19.66
N HIS A 552 -18.75 7.81 -19.21
CA HIS A 552 -17.39 7.31 -19.41
C HIS A 552 -17.06 6.07 -18.56
N LEU A 553 -17.82 5.74 -17.53
CA LEU A 553 -17.55 4.55 -16.70
C LEU A 553 -17.86 3.25 -17.45
N LEU A 554 -16.98 2.26 -17.31
CA LEU A 554 -17.23 0.87 -17.77
C LEU A 554 -17.95 0.03 -16.71
N SER A 555 -17.81 0.41 -15.45
CA SER A 555 -18.46 -0.20 -14.31
C SER A 555 -18.74 0.87 -13.25
N PRO A 556 -19.72 0.66 -12.36
CA PRO A 556 -19.87 1.50 -11.17
C PRO A 556 -18.56 1.59 -10.38
N VAL A 557 -18.40 2.66 -9.59
CA VAL A 557 -17.16 2.88 -8.83
C VAL A 557 -16.89 1.68 -7.92
N VAL A 558 -15.73 1.06 -8.11
CA VAL A 558 -15.38 -0.19 -7.44
C VAL A 558 -14.86 0.10 -6.04
N THR A 559 -15.60 -0.37 -5.04
CA THR A 559 -15.31 -0.11 -3.63
C THR A 559 -14.81 -1.36 -2.89
N ASP A 560 -15.20 -2.55 -3.36
CA ASP A 560 -14.75 -3.82 -2.81
C ASP A 560 -13.38 -4.23 -3.39
N PRO A 561 -12.36 -4.53 -2.56
CA PRO A 561 -11.04 -4.92 -3.03
C PRO A 561 -11.01 -6.19 -3.90
N LYS A 562 -11.91 -7.15 -3.68
CA LYS A 562 -12.01 -8.37 -4.52
C LYS A 562 -12.55 -8.02 -5.90
N LYS A 563 -13.54 -7.12 -5.98
CA LYS A 563 -14.04 -6.61 -7.26
C LYS A 563 -12.96 -5.82 -8.00
N ALA A 564 -12.11 -5.09 -7.28
CA ALA A 564 -10.97 -4.38 -7.89
C ALA A 564 -9.98 -5.35 -8.56
N VAL A 565 -9.70 -6.51 -7.94
CA VAL A 565 -8.87 -7.55 -8.57
C VAL A 565 -9.51 -8.07 -9.86
N VAL A 566 -10.82 -8.29 -9.86
CA VAL A 566 -11.54 -8.72 -11.08
C VAL A 566 -11.46 -7.66 -12.18
N ALA A 567 -11.66 -6.38 -11.84
CA ALA A 567 -11.55 -5.27 -12.79
C ALA A 567 -10.14 -5.19 -13.41
N LEU A 568 -9.08 -5.39 -12.62
CA LEU A 568 -7.70 -5.43 -13.12
C LEU A 568 -7.41 -6.67 -13.97
N LYS A 569 -7.99 -7.83 -13.64
CA LYS A 569 -7.90 -9.01 -14.53
C LYS A 569 -8.60 -8.77 -15.86
N TRP A 570 -9.72 -8.07 -15.83
CA TRP A 570 -10.43 -7.67 -17.04
C TRP A 570 -9.59 -6.70 -17.89
N THR A 571 -8.88 -5.72 -17.29
CA THR A 571 -8.00 -4.83 -18.07
C THR A 571 -6.83 -5.58 -18.73
N VAL A 572 -6.28 -6.62 -18.10
CA VAL A 572 -5.27 -7.49 -18.72
C VAL A 572 -5.86 -8.25 -19.91
N ARG A 573 -7.05 -8.83 -19.76
CA ARG A 573 -7.75 -9.54 -20.86
C ARG A 573 -8.06 -8.60 -22.03
N GLU A 574 -8.55 -7.40 -21.73
CA GLU A 574 -8.84 -6.37 -22.73
C GLU A 574 -7.57 -5.91 -23.45
N MET A 575 -6.45 -5.77 -22.73
CA MET A 575 -5.15 -5.47 -23.34
C MET A 575 -4.73 -6.56 -24.34
N GLU A 576 -4.85 -7.84 -23.99
CA GLU A 576 -4.56 -8.95 -24.90
C GLU A 576 -5.47 -8.96 -26.13
N ASN A 577 -6.77 -8.73 -25.93
CA ASN A 577 -7.73 -8.63 -27.03
C ASN A 577 -7.33 -7.52 -28.02
N ARG A 578 -6.93 -6.34 -27.51
CA ARG A 578 -6.44 -5.24 -28.35
C ARG A 578 -5.16 -5.61 -29.09
N TYR A 579 -4.21 -6.29 -28.46
CA TYR A 579 -3.01 -6.76 -29.15
C TYR A 579 -3.34 -7.72 -30.30
N ARG A 580 -4.30 -8.63 -30.11
CA ARG A 580 -4.78 -9.53 -31.18
C ARG A 580 -5.46 -8.77 -32.30
N ALA A 581 -6.32 -7.80 -31.97
CA ALA A 581 -7.00 -6.95 -32.96
C ALA A 581 -6.00 -6.10 -33.77
N MET A 582 -5.03 -5.47 -33.10
CA MET A 582 -3.95 -4.70 -33.74
C MET A 582 -3.06 -5.58 -34.62
N SER A 583 -2.69 -6.77 -34.15
CA SER A 583 -1.90 -7.72 -34.93
C SER A 583 -2.63 -8.18 -36.19
N THR A 584 -3.95 -8.33 -36.12
CA THR A 584 -4.78 -8.74 -37.26
C THR A 584 -4.77 -7.70 -38.37
N LEU A 585 -4.84 -6.41 -38.00
CA LEU A 585 -4.80 -5.30 -38.95
C LEU A 585 -3.37 -4.83 -39.29
N GLY A 586 -2.34 -5.48 -38.73
CA GLY A 586 -0.93 -5.11 -38.95
C GLY A 586 -0.52 -3.77 -38.35
N VAL A 587 -1.21 -3.30 -37.32
CA VAL A 587 -0.97 -2.00 -36.69
C VAL A 587 -0.23 -2.13 -35.36
N ARG A 588 0.57 -1.11 -34.99
CA ARG A 588 1.44 -1.14 -33.79
C ARG A 588 0.83 -0.50 -32.53
N ASN A 589 -0.22 0.32 -32.66
CA ASN A 589 -0.81 1.05 -31.55
C ASN A 589 -2.31 1.31 -31.78
N ILE A 590 -3.00 1.68 -30.70
CA ILE A 590 -4.45 1.90 -30.72
C ILE A 590 -4.86 3.08 -31.62
N ALA A 591 -4.05 4.13 -31.70
CA ALA A 591 -4.33 5.27 -32.57
C ALA A 591 -4.35 4.85 -34.05
N GLY A 592 -3.39 4.04 -34.47
CA GLY A 592 -3.36 3.49 -35.82
C GLY A 592 -4.49 2.50 -36.07
N TYR A 593 -4.85 1.68 -35.07
CA TYR A 593 -6.01 0.78 -35.16
C TYR A 593 -7.28 1.59 -35.43
N ASN A 594 -7.55 2.62 -34.62
CA ASN A 594 -8.71 3.49 -34.78
C ASN A 594 -8.72 4.20 -36.14
N ASN A 595 -7.58 4.72 -36.60
CA ASN A 595 -7.47 5.34 -37.92
C ASN A 595 -7.80 4.35 -39.04
N ARG A 596 -7.34 3.09 -38.96
CA ARG A 596 -7.63 2.07 -39.97
C ARG A 596 -9.12 1.70 -40.00
N ILE A 597 -9.76 1.59 -38.83
CA ILE A 597 -11.21 1.37 -38.71
C ILE A 597 -11.99 2.54 -39.30
N GLU A 598 -11.63 3.78 -38.97
CA GLU A 598 -12.29 4.97 -39.54
C GLU A 598 -12.14 5.04 -41.06
N GLU A 599 -10.95 4.75 -41.59
CA GLU A 599 -10.72 4.71 -43.04
C GLU A 599 -11.54 3.62 -43.72
N ALA A 600 -11.63 2.44 -43.12
CA ALA A 600 -12.45 1.34 -43.63
C ALA A 600 -13.95 1.73 -43.64
N ARG A 601 -14.44 2.33 -42.56
CA ARG A 601 -15.82 2.84 -42.45
C ARG A 601 -16.12 3.93 -43.47
N LYS A 602 -15.19 4.86 -43.72
CA LYS A 602 -15.31 5.91 -44.75
C LYS A 602 -15.32 5.35 -46.16
N LYS A 603 -14.60 4.25 -46.41
CA LYS A 603 -14.51 3.57 -47.72
C LYS A 603 -15.60 2.49 -47.92
N GLY A 604 -16.34 2.11 -46.87
CA GLY A 604 -17.28 0.99 -46.91
C GLY A 604 -16.59 -0.38 -47.09
N GLU A 605 -15.32 -0.49 -46.68
CA GLU A 605 -14.50 -1.70 -46.81
C GLU A 605 -14.77 -2.64 -45.63
N ALA A 606 -15.17 -3.88 -45.89
CA ALA A 606 -15.22 -4.93 -44.87
C ALA A 606 -13.80 -5.43 -44.58
N LEU A 607 -13.29 -5.19 -43.38
CA LEU A 607 -11.98 -5.69 -42.97
C LEU A 607 -12.04 -7.20 -42.78
N THR A 608 -11.10 -7.95 -43.36
CA THR A 608 -11.01 -9.41 -43.19
C THR A 608 -9.80 -9.81 -42.34
N ARG A 609 -9.98 -10.85 -41.53
CA ARG A 609 -8.96 -11.53 -40.73
C ARG A 609 -8.58 -12.83 -41.42
N ARG A 610 -7.30 -12.99 -41.71
CA ARG A 610 -6.77 -14.25 -42.21
C ARG A 610 -6.51 -15.21 -41.04
N VAL A 611 -7.35 -16.22 -40.88
CA VAL A 611 -7.24 -17.27 -39.85
C VAL A 611 -6.72 -18.54 -40.50
N GLN A 612 -5.75 -19.21 -39.86
CA GLN A 612 -5.33 -20.54 -40.30
C GLN A 612 -6.37 -21.57 -39.84
N THR A 613 -7.09 -22.18 -40.77
CA THR A 613 -8.19 -23.12 -40.50
C THR A 613 -7.74 -24.58 -40.57
N GLY A 614 -6.55 -24.87 -41.10
CA GLY A 614 -6.00 -26.22 -41.11
C GLY A 614 -4.69 -26.35 -41.88
N PHE A 615 -4.34 -27.60 -42.23
CA PHE A 615 -3.26 -27.94 -43.14
C PHE A 615 -3.83 -28.77 -44.29
N ASP A 616 -3.37 -28.50 -45.50
CA ASP A 616 -3.72 -29.27 -46.70
C ASP A 616 -3.20 -30.71 -46.55
N PRO A 617 -4.07 -31.73 -46.56
CA PRO A 617 -3.69 -33.12 -46.29
C PRO A 617 -2.69 -33.70 -47.31
N ASP A 618 -2.61 -33.14 -48.53
CA ASP A 618 -1.70 -33.63 -49.57
C ASP A 618 -0.34 -32.90 -49.58
N THR A 619 -0.31 -31.63 -49.16
CA THR A 619 0.89 -30.78 -49.28
C THR A 619 1.49 -30.34 -47.94
N GLY A 620 0.80 -30.56 -46.83
CA GLY A 620 1.21 -30.14 -45.49
C GLY A 620 1.30 -28.62 -45.31
N ARG A 621 0.76 -27.83 -46.25
CA ARG A 621 0.80 -26.37 -46.21
C ARG A 621 -0.37 -25.82 -45.39
N PRO A 622 -0.17 -24.75 -44.61
CA PRO A 622 -1.25 -24.13 -43.86
C PRO A 622 -2.31 -23.54 -44.80
N ILE A 623 -3.58 -23.92 -44.59
CA ILE A 623 -4.75 -23.35 -45.28
C ILE A 623 -5.22 -22.14 -44.46
N TYR A 624 -5.44 -21.03 -45.15
CA TYR A 624 -5.89 -19.78 -44.55
C TYR A 624 -7.25 -19.39 -45.12
N GLU A 625 -8.17 -19.01 -44.25
CA GLU A 625 -9.49 -18.48 -44.60
C GLU A 625 -9.59 -17.01 -44.16
N GLU A 626 -10.24 -16.19 -44.97
CA GLU A 626 -10.47 -14.78 -44.66
C GLU A 626 -11.87 -14.62 -44.03
N GLN A 627 -11.93 -14.37 -42.72
CA GLN A 627 -13.17 -14.12 -41.99
C GLN A 627 -13.41 -12.61 -41.85
N PRO A 628 -14.62 -12.08 -42.09
CA PRO A 628 -14.89 -10.66 -41.87
C PRO A 628 -14.73 -10.31 -40.38
N LEU A 629 -14.06 -9.19 -40.07
CA LEU A 629 -14.08 -8.57 -38.75
C LEU A 629 -15.40 -7.80 -38.58
N ASP A 630 -16.04 -8.02 -37.45
CA ASP A 630 -17.13 -7.15 -37.00
C ASP A 630 -16.57 -5.75 -36.69
N MET A 631 -17.18 -4.72 -37.29
CA MET A 631 -16.68 -3.32 -37.29
C MET A 631 -17.30 -2.46 -36.21
#